data_AF-A0A0G4LU01-F1
#
_entry.id   AF-A0A0G4LU01-F1
#
_cell.length_a   1.000
_cell.length_b   1.000
_cell.length_c   1.000
_cell.angle_alpha   90.00
_cell.angle_beta   90.00
_cell.angle_gamma   90.00
#
_symmetry.space_group_name_H-M   'P 1'
#
loop_
_entity.id
_entity.type
_entity.pdbx_description
1 polymer ?
#
loop_
_entity_poly.entity_id
_entity_poly.type
_entity_poly.pdbx_seq_one_letter_code
_entity_poly.pdbx_strand_id
1 'polypeptide(L)'
;MAWRSRFTAQSVVPQRGSTREAMCFGVPYSEHSSFRELAMFVMALRIDKVIPTVNVGSEQSRKRMKSWIDRWMAERRRGGLVRALVEGEGQKGEGEREVVLWEGKDSSGGGAWW
;
A
#
# COMPACT_ATOMS: atom_id res chain seq x y z
N MET A 1 2.53 2.77 14.91
CA MET A 1 3.74 2.14 14.32
C MET A 1 3.72 2.45 12.84
N ALA A 2 4.79 3.02 12.27
CA ALA A 2 4.86 3.29 10.84
C ALA A 2 5.16 1.97 10.08
N TRP A 3 4.44 1.71 8.99
CA TRP A 3 4.74 0.63 8.05
C TRP A 3 6.18 0.76 7.52
N ARG A 4 6.93 -0.35 7.47
CA ARG A 4 8.32 -0.42 6.97
C ARG A 4 8.50 -1.64 6.07
N SER A 5 9.33 -1.53 5.03
CA SER A 5 9.79 -2.70 4.28
C SER A 5 10.49 -3.67 5.23
N ARG A 6 10.14 -4.97 5.13
CA ARG A 6 10.82 -6.02 5.90
C ARG A 6 12.15 -6.45 5.27
N PHE A 7 12.38 -6.12 3.99
CA PHE A 7 13.60 -6.45 3.27
C PHE A 7 14.51 -5.23 3.22
N THR A 8 15.74 -5.37 3.73
CA THR A 8 16.75 -4.32 3.80
C THR A 8 18.07 -4.81 3.20
N ALA A 9 19.09 -3.95 3.12
CA ALA A 9 20.43 -4.36 2.69
C ALA A 9 20.99 -5.53 3.54
N GLN A 10 20.62 -5.60 4.83
CA GLN A 10 21.00 -6.70 5.73
C GLN A 10 20.30 -8.03 5.40
N SER A 11 19.21 -7.99 4.63
CA SER A 11 18.46 -9.17 4.20
C SER A 11 19.08 -9.85 2.98
N VAL A 12 20.07 -9.23 2.33
CA VAL A 12 20.78 -9.79 1.18
C VAL A 12 21.81 -10.80 1.67
N VAL A 13 21.35 -12.03 1.90
CA VAL A 13 22.19 -13.14 2.38
C VAL A 13 22.32 -14.25 1.32
N PRO A 14 23.50 -14.90 1.18
CA PRO A 14 23.67 -15.98 0.21
C PRO A 14 22.74 -17.16 0.48
N GLN A 15 22.08 -17.66 -0.58
CA GLN A 15 21.23 -18.84 -0.48
C GLN A 15 22.05 -20.13 -0.40
N ARG A 16 21.42 -21.20 0.12
CA ARG A 16 22.00 -22.56 0.13
C ARG A 16 22.41 -22.96 -1.28
N GLY A 17 23.65 -23.39 -1.45
CA GLY A 17 24.24 -23.72 -2.76
C GLY A 17 25.17 -22.65 -3.33
N SER A 18 25.30 -21.50 -2.66
CA SER A 18 26.33 -20.50 -2.99
C SER A 18 27.74 -21.04 -2.72
N THR A 19 28.69 -20.76 -3.61
CA THR A 19 30.12 -21.09 -3.48
C THR A 19 30.96 -19.81 -3.41
N ARG A 20 32.29 -19.93 -3.42
CA ARG A 20 33.19 -18.76 -3.44
C ARG A 20 33.22 -18.09 -4.81
N GLU A 21 32.94 -18.84 -5.86
CA GLU A 21 32.98 -18.42 -7.26
C GLU A 21 31.63 -17.87 -7.74
N ALA A 22 30.52 -18.33 -7.14
CA ALA A 22 29.16 -17.87 -7.47
C ALA A 22 28.27 -17.77 -6.23
N MET A 23 27.61 -16.62 -6.06
CA MET A 23 26.65 -16.38 -4.98
C MET A 23 25.24 -16.18 -5.53
N CYS A 24 24.25 -16.82 -4.92
CA CYS A 24 22.85 -16.69 -5.29
C CYS A 24 22.10 -15.90 -4.21
N PHE A 25 21.36 -14.87 -4.60
CA PHE A 25 20.57 -14.04 -3.70
C PHE A 25 19.10 -14.10 -4.08
N GLY A 26 18.24 -14.38 -3.10
CA GLY A 26 16.79 -14.26 -3.28
C GLY A 26 16.37 -12.82 -3.09
N VAL A 27 15.84 -12.20 -4.15
CA VAL A 27 15.28 -10.85 -4.09
C VAL A 27 13.76 -10.96 -4.15
N PRO A 28 13.00 -10.35 -3.21
CA PRO A 28 11.55 -10.39 -3.21
C PRO A 28 10.96 -9.41 -4.24
N TYR A 29 11.31 -9.60 -5.51
CA TYR A 29 10.71 -8.87 -6.62
C TYR A 29 9.25 -9.31 -6.78
N SER A 30 8.33 -8.35 -6.86
CA SER A 30 6.91 -8.63 -7.05
C SER A 30 6.36 -7.81 -8.20
N GLU A 31 5.65 -8.48 -9.11
CA GLU A 31 4.88 -7.85 -10.20
C GLU A 31 3.42 -7.59 -9.79
N HIS A 32 3.09 -7.84 -8.52
CA HIS A 32 1.76 -7.63 -7.97
C HIS A 32 1.77 -6.48 -6.97
N SER A 33 0.64 -5.78 -6.88
CA SER A 33 0.46 -4.73 -5.88
C SER A 33 0.47 -5.30 -4.46
N SER A 34 1.25 -4.69 -3.59
CA SER A 34 1.18 -4.89 -2.15
C SER A 34 -0.17 -4.45 -1.60
N PHE A 35 -0.50 -4.91 -0.39
CA PHE A 35 -1.71 -4.51 0.32
C PHE A 35 -1.82 -2.97 0.46
N ARG A 36 -0.69 -2.31 0.74
CA ARG A 36 -0.61 -0.86 0.90
C ARG A 36 -0.92 -0.14 -0.42
N GLU A 37 -0.33 -0.60 -1.52
CA GLU A 37 -0.56 -0.02 -2.84
C GLU A 37 -2.02 -0.16 -3.27
N LEU A 38 -2.64 -1.32 -3.06
CA LEU A 38 -4.07 -1.52 -3.31
C LEU A 38 -4.95 -0.62 -2.45
N ALA A 39 -4.64 -0.50 -1.16
CA ALA A 39 -5.35 0.38 -0.25
C ALA A 39 -5.30 1.84 -0.72
N MET A 40 -4.10 2.33 -1.06
CA MET A 40 -3.91 3.69 -1.57
C MET A 40 -4.65 3.90 -2.90
N PHE A 41 -4.56 2.94 -3.84
CA PHE A 41 -5.26 3.00 -5.12
C PHE A 41 -6.78 3.12 -4.94
N VAL A 42 -7.37 2.26 -4.09
CA VAL A 42 -8.82 2.27 -3.82
C VAL A 42 -9.25 3.58 -3.14
N MET A 43 -8.44 4.11 -2.22
CA MET A 43 -8.77 5.33 -1.49
C MET A 43 -8.55 6.62 -2.28
N ALA A 44 -7.63 6.62 -3.26
CA ALA A 44 -7.33 7.79 -4.08
C ALA A 44 -8.34 8.03 -5.20
N LEU A 45 -8.99 6.96 -5.70
CA LEU A 45 -9.88 7.04 -6.86
C LEU A 45 -11.37 7.11 -6.48
N ARG A 46 -12.17 7.65 -7.41
CA ARG A 46 -13.64 7.61 -7.32
C ARG A 46 -14.17 6.30 -7.90
N ILE A 47 -14.08 5.24 -7.11
CA ILE A 47 -14.56 3.92 -7.49
C ILE A 47 -15.98 3.72 -6.96
N ASP A 48 -16.90 3.23 -7.79
CA ASP A 48 -18.25 2.87 -7.36
C ASP A 48 -18.30 1.46 -6.79
N LYS A 49 -17.57 0.53 -7.40
CA LYS A 49 -17.56 -0.88 -7.04
C LYS A 49 -16.19 -1.52 -7.34
N VAL A 50 -15.70 -2.31 -6.39
CA VAL A 50 -14.52 -3.17 -6.57
C VAL A 50 -14.98 -4.62 -6.65
N ILE A 51 -14.54 -5.35 -7.67
CA ILE A 51 -14.82 -6.78 -7.86
C ILE A 51 -13.48 -7.52 -7.86
N PRO A 52 -13.17 -8.33 -6.83
CA PRO A 52 -11.92 -9.09 -6.80
C PRO A 52 -11.96 -10.21 -7.84
N THR A 53 -10.85 -10.40 -8.56
CA THR A 53 -10.68 -11.48 -9.56
C THR A 53 -9.78 -12.61 -9.07
N VAL A 54 -8.96 -12.36 -8.05
CA VAL A 54 -8.04 -13.33 -7.44
C VAL A 54 -8.50 -13.69 -6.03
N ASN A 55 -8.05 -14.85 -5.53
CA ASN A 55 -8.42 -15.36 -4.19
C ASN A 55 -9.93 -15.52 -3.97
N VAL A 56 -10.70 -15.74 -5.03
CA VAL A 56 -12.17 -15.84 -4.98
C VAL A 56 -12.70 -17.25 -4.70
N GLY A 57 -11.84 -18.26 -4.64
CA GLY A 57 -12.23 -19.67 -4.54
C GLY A 57 -12.94 -20.05 -3.22
N SER A 58 -12.66 -19.37 -2.11
CA SER A 58 -13.27 -19.67 -0.81
C SER A 58 -14.15 -18.53 -0.28
N GLU A 59 -15.25 -18.88 0.38
CA GLU A 59 -16.16 -17.90 0.98
C GLU A 59 -15.44 -17.06 2.05
N GLN A 60 -14.58 -17.69 2.85
CA GLN A 60 -13.80 -17.01 3.88
C GLN A 60 -12.85 -15.95 3.28
N SER A 61 -12.18 -16.26 2.16
CA SER A 61 -11.33 -15.29 1.46
C SER A 61 -12.15 -14.13 0.90
N ARG A 62 -13.29 -14.43 0.27
CA ARG A 62 -14.22 -13.40 -0.23
C ARG A 62 -14.72 -12.47 0.88
N LYS A 63 -15.11 -13.02 2.04
CA LYS A 63 -15.53 -12.23 3.22
C LYS A 63 -14.40 -11.32 3.72
N ARG A 64 -13.18 -11.85 3.83
CA ARG A 64 -12.00 -11.06 4.26
C ARG A 64 -11.70 -9.91 3.30
N MET A 65 -11.65 -10.17 2.00
CA MET A 65 -11.41 -9.12 1.00
C MET A 65 -12.54 -8.07 1.01
N LYS A 66 -13.79 -8.51 1.12
CA LYS A 66 -14.95 -7.60 1.21
C LYS A 66 -14.83 -6.65 2.40
N SER A 67 -14.48 -7.14 3.58
CA SER A 67 -14.29 -6.26 4.76
C SER A 67 -13.23 -5.18 4.55
N TRP A 68 -12.12 -5.51 3.89
CA TRP A 68 -11.07 -4.53 3.60
C TRP A 68 -11.50 -3.50 2.55
N ILE A 69 -12.10 -3.98 1.46
CA ILE A 69 -12.64 -3.11 0.40
C ILE A 69 -13.68 -2.15 0.99
N ASP A 70 -14.63 -2.66 1.78
CA ASP A 70 -15.67 -1.83 2.40
C ASP A 70 -15.06 -0.76 3.32
N ARG A 71 -14.01 -1.12 4.08
CA ARG A 71 -13.27 -0.18 4.93
C ARG A 71 -12.59 0.92 4.10
N TRP A 72 -11.85 0.56 3.05
CA TRP A 72 -11.18 1.54 2.19
C TRP A 72 -12.16 2.47 1.48
N MET A 73 -13.26 1.92 0.97
CA MET A 73 -14.34 2.69 0.34
C MET A 73 -15.01 3.63 1.35
N ALA A 74 -15.17 3.22 2.61
CA ALA A 74 -15.68 4.08 3.67
C ALA A 74 -14.71 5.21 4.01
N GLU A 75 -13.41 4.93 4.17
CA GLU A 75 -12.38 5.98 4.39
C GLU A 75 -12.36 6.98 3.23
N ARG A 76 -12.47 6.50 1.99
CA ARG A 76 -12.59 7.34 0.80
C ARG A 76 -13.79 8.29 0.87
N ARG A 77 -14.96 7.84 1.34
CA ARG A 77 -16.14 8.72 1.50
C ARG A 77 -15.93 9.78 2.59
N ARG A 78 -15.11 9.49 3.60
CA ARG A 78 -14.74 10.43 4.66
C ARG A 78 -13.62 11.39 4.25
N GLY A 79 -13.20 11.36 2.98
CA GLY A 79 -12.23 12.30 2.43
C GLY A 79 -10.98 11.67 1.85
N GLY A 80 -10.87 10.34 1.91
CA GLY A 80 -9.80 9.60 1.26
C GLY A 80 -8.42 9.92 1.81
N LEU A 81 -7.42 9.60 1.01
CA LEU A 81 -6.02 9.70 1.40
C LEU A 81 -5.49 11.07 0.99
N VAL A 82 -5.46 12.02 1.92
CA VAL A 82 -4.97 13.39 1.67
C VAL A 82 -3.44 13.43 1.57
N ARG A 83 -2.74 12.47 2.20
CA ARG A 83 -1.27 12.42 2.19
C ARG A 83 -0.75 10.99 2.16
N ALA A 84 -0.16 10.59 1.03
CA ALA A 84 0.67 9.39 0.99
C ALA A 84 1.99 9.69 1.73
N LEU A 85 2.21 9.06 2.89
CA LEU A 85 3.49 9.17 3.57
C LEU A 85 4.55 8.37 2.77
N VAL A 86 5.54 9.06 2.24
CA VAL A 86 6.67 8.48 1.49
C VAL A 86 7.84 8.21 2.45
N GLU A 87 8.60 7.14 2.20
CA GLU A 87 9.75 6.75 3.01
C GLU A 87 10.88 7.79 2.93
N GLY A 88 11.59 8.01 4.05
CA GLY A 88 12.84 8.81 4.08
C GLY A 88 12.70 10.29 4.39
N GLU A 89 11.50 10.86 4.33
CA GLU A 89 11.26 12.22 4.82
C GLU A 89 11.05 12.20 6.33
N GLY A 90 12.12 12.54 7.06
CA GLY A 90 12.02 12.98 8.44
C GLY A 90 11.03 14.14 8.55
N GLN A 91 10.37 14.23 9.69
CA GLN A 91 9.55 15.39 10.03
C GLN A 91 10.35 16.68 9.78
N LYS A 92 9.72 17.61 9.06
CA LYS A 92 10.16 19.00 8.74
C LYS A 92 11.02 19.13 7.47
N GLY A 93 10.37 19.63 6.42
CA GLY A 93 11.00 20.15 5.20
C GLY A 93 9.99 21.06 4.51
N GLU A 94 10.31 22.35 4.43
CA GLU A 94 9.50 23.44 3.91
C GLU A 94 9.12 23.21 2.44
N GLY A 95 7.83 23.26 2.13
CA GLY A 95 7.33 23.07 0.77
C GLY A 95 5.99 22.34 0.66
N GLU A 96 5.11 22.47 1.67
CA GLU A 96 3.76 21.89 1.66
C GLU A 96 2.94 22.48 0.49
N ARG A 97 2.99 21.80 -0.67
CA ARG A 97 1.89 21.92 -1.62
C ARG A 97 0.80 20.99 -1.12
N GLU A 98 -0.25 21.58 -0.55
CA GLU A 98 -1.52 20.91 -0.33
C GLU A 98 -1.92 20.26 -1.68
N VAL A 99 -1.84 18.93 -1.75
CA VAL A 99 -2.20 18.21 -2.97
C VAL A 99 -3.72 18.20 -3.02
N VAL A 100 -4.28 19.22 -3.66
CA VAL A 100 -5.72 19.31 -3.91
C VAL A 100 -6.07 18.30 -5.00
N LEU A 101 -6.59 17.15 -4.58
CA LEU A 101 -7.14 16.16 -5.50
C LEU A 101 -8.59 16.53 -5.82
N TRP A 102 -9.06 16.19 -7.02
CA TRP A 102 -10.46 16.33 -7.40
C TRP A 102 -11.05 17.75 -7.27
N GLU A 103 -10.26 18.79 -7.58
CA GLU A 103 -10.70 20.21 -7.58
C GLU A 103 -11.28 20.68 -6.22
N GLY A 104 -10.84 20.13 -5.09
CA GLY A 104 -11.33 20.54 -3.77
C GLY A 104 -12.71 19.96 -3.42
N LYS A 105 -13.20 18.97 -4.20
CA LYS A 105 -14.41 18.19 -3.89
C LYS A 105 -14.12 16.95 -3.03
N ASP A 106 -12.91 16.83 -2.53
CA ASP A 106 -12.56 15.94 -1.44
C ASP A 106 -13.27 16.42 -0.17
N SER A 107 -14.04 15.53 0.47
CA SER A 107 -14.37 15.74 1.87
C SER A 107 -13.05 15.84 2.64
N SER A 108 -12.96 16.68 3.66
CA SER A 108 -11.75 16.87 4.47
C SER A 108 -11.30 15.56 5.11
N GLY A 109 -10.43 14.82 4.42
CA GLY A 109 -10.01 13.46 4.75
C GLY A 109 -8.89 13.41 5.78
N GLY A 110 -8.97 12.44 6.68
CA GLY A 110 -7.91 12.17 7.65
C GLY A 110 -6.71 11.42 7.04
N GLY A 111 -5.59 11.40 7.77
CA GLY A 111 -4.48 10.50 7.45
C GLY A 111 -4.87 9.04 7.74
N ALA A 112 -4.58 8.14 6.80
CA ALA A 112 -4.81 6.71 7.00
C ALA A 112 -3.55 6.04 7.59
N TRP A 113 -3.71 5.42 8.76
CA TRP A 113 -2.66 4.71 9.48
C TRP A 113 -2.90 3.20 9.40
N TRP A 114 -1.87 2.43 9.02
CA TRP A 114 -1.84 0.97 9.06
C TRP A 114 -0.46 0.47 9.48
#